data_AF-A0AA87BCU0-F1
#
_entry.id   AF-A0AA87BCU0-F1
#
_cell.length_a   1.000
_cell.length_b   1.000
_cell.length_c   1.000
_cell.angle_alpha   90.00
_cell.angle_beta   90.00
_cell.angle_gamma   90.00
#
_symmetry.space_group_name_H-M   'P 1'
#
loop_
_entity.id
_entity.type
_entity.pdbx_description
1 polymer ?
#
loop_
_entity_poly.entity_id
_entity_poly.type
_entity_poly.pdbx_seq_one_letter_code
_entity_poly.pdbx_strand_id
1 'polypeptide(L)'
;MRGPLGAVIGRFPSSDGVTQMGGIIRHNRKCRDITVLVIFIAFWVAMVVNSSFAFNQGNPLRLTYGLDYKGNVCGDKNAHPGLSELELRYWQNPNQVYESGLKDSQVKLVDARSICLSDCPVPSEDSLNWVCDYPEGDIRLSMKDWTSRNYDYFEFLTPEMRNSSLQLQGPCYPVIFPSVNGEQTALF
;
A
#
# COMPACT_ATOMS: atom_id res chain seq x y z
N MET A 1 11.09 -40.84 38.80
CA MET A 1 10.34 -41.37 39.96
C MET A 1 8.85 -41.24 39.64
N ARG A 2 8.17 -42.39 39.51
CA ARG A 2 6.73 -42.50 39.20
C ARG A 2 5.92 -42.24 40.49
N GLY A 3 5.04 -41.24 40.48
CA GLY A 3 4.00 -41.05 41.50
C GLY A 3 2.72 -41.82 41.12
N PRO A 4 1.94 -42.34 42.08
CA PRO A 4 0.91 -43.34 41.81
C PRO A 4 -0.42 -42.74 41.33
N LEU A 5 -1.05 -43.45 40.38
CA LEU A 5 -2.42 -43.25 39.93
C LEU A 5 -3.38 -43.69 41.04
N GLY A 6 -4.09 -42.74 41.65
CA GLY A 6 -5.19 -43.00 42.57
C GLY A 6 -6.46 -43.38 41.80
N ALA A 7 -6.96 -44.59 42.04
CA ALA A 7 -8.22 -45.08 41.50
C ALA A 7 -9.41 -44.36 42.16
N VAL A 8 -10.20 -43.62 41.37
CA VAL A 8 -11.53 -43.17 41.79
C VAL A 8 -12.53 -44.25 41.40
N ILE A 9 -12.96 -45.00 42.41
CA ILE A 9 -13.97 -46.05 42.36
C ILE A 9 -15.29 -45.44 41.85
N GLY A 10 -15.68 -45.78 40.63
CA GLY A 10 -17.00 -45.48 40.08
C GLY A 10 -18.06 -46.32 40.78
N ARG A 11 -18.97 -45.67 41.51
CA ARG A 11 -20.23 -46.27 41.98
C ARG A 11 -21.12 -46.56 40.77
N PHE A 12 -21.30 -47.84 40.44
CA PHE A 12 -22.45 -48.30 39.65
C PHE A 12 -23.66 -48.40 40.57
N PRO A 13 -24.82 -47.79 40.26
CA PRO A 13 -26.06 -48.14 40.95
C PRO A 13 -26.60 -49.45 40.36
N SER A 14 -26.89 -50.38 41.28
CA SER A 14 -27.49 -51.69 41.04
C SER A 14 -28.84 -51.58 40.34
N SER A 15 -29.05 -52.48 39.38
CA SER A 15 -30.30 -52.65 38.65
C SER A 15 -31.26 -53.50 39.48
N ASP A 16 -32.35 -52.90 39.96
CA ASP A 16 -33.56 -53.61 40.37
C ASP A 16 -34.72 -53.05 39.55
N GLY A 17 -35.33 -53.94 38.74
CA GLY A 17 -36.40 -53.59 37.83
C GLY A 17 -37.74 -53.44 38.53
N VAL A 18 -38.54 -52.48 38.08
CA VAL A 18 -39.98 -52.60 37.78
C VAL A 18 -40.53 -51.24 37.32
N THR A 19 -41.41 -51.27 36.32
CA THR A 19 -42.27 -50.20 35.76
C THR A 19 -41.70 -49.32 34.63
N GLN A 20 -41.92 -49.80 33.40
CA GLN A 20 -42.63 -49.15 32.30
C GLN A 20 -42.73 -47.60 32.25
N MET A 21 -42.44 -47.13 31.02
CA MET A 21 -42.83 -45.89 30.35
C MET A 21 -42.02 -44.60 30.62
N GLY A 22 -41.30 -44.19 29.57
CA GLY A 22 -41.43 -42.81 29.08
C GLY A 22 -40.65 -41.75 29.85
N GLY A 23 -39.32 -41.86 29.87
CA GLY A 23 -38.45 -40.78 30.31
C GLY A 23 -37.50 -40.36 29.20
N ILE A 24 -37.99 -39.71 28.14
CA ILE A 24 -37.12 -38.87 27.30
C ILE A 24 -36.38 -37.97 28.29
N ILE A 25 -35.04 -38.05 28.36
CA ILE A 25 -34.26 -37.09 29.13
C ILE A 25 -34.51 -35.74 28.48
N ARG A 26 -35.55 -35.03 28.94
CA ARG A 26 -35.82 -33.64 28.59
C ARG A 26 -34.79 -32.83 29.35
N HIS A 27 -33.55 -32.85 28.86
CA HIS A 27 -32.65 -31.77 29.13
C HIS A 27 -33.30 -30.53 28.54
N ASN A 28 -33.77 -29.66 29.43
CA ASN A 28 -34.16 -28.30 29.13
C ASN A 28 -32.89 -27.55 28.70
N ARG A 29 -32.36 -27.87 27.50
CA ARG A 29 -31.19 -27.25 26.91
C ARG A 29 -31.62 -25.83 26.56
N LYS A 30 -31.51 -24.91 27.50
CA LYS A 30 -31.65 -23.48 27.23
C LYS A 30 -30.55 -23.13 26.22
N CYS A 31 -30.91 -22.59 25.06
CA CYS A 31 -29.95 -22.15 24.04
C CYS A 31 -29.03 -21.08 24.63
N ARG A 32 -27.88 -21.49 25.16
CA ARG A 32 -26.83 -20.60 25.68
C ARG A 32 -25.94 -20.08 24.55
N ASP A 33 -26.55 -19.75 23.43
CA ASP A 33 -25.85 -19.31 22.22
C ASP A 33 -26.52 -18.09 21.56
N ILE A 34 -27.64 -17.62 22.12
CA ILE A 34 -28.34 -16.43 21.59
C ILE A 34 -27.49 -15.17 21.80
N THR A 35 -26.85 -15.03 22.96
CA THR A 35 -25.98 -13.87 23.24
C THR A 35 -24.76 -13.84 22.32
N VAL A 36 -24.13 -14.98 22.06
CA VAL A 36 -22.97 -15.08 21.16
C VAL A 36 -23.40 -14.86 19.71
N LEU A 37 -24.56 -15.39 19.30
CA LEU A 37 -25.16 -15.12 18.00
C LEU A 37 -25.41 -13.62 17.77
N VAL A 38 -25.93 -12.90 18.77
CA VAL A 38 -26.14 -11.44 18.68
C VAL A 38 -24.81 -10.70 18.50
N ILE A 39 -23.77 -11.06 19.25
CA ILE A 39 -22.44 -10.46 19.11
C ILE A 39 -21.85 -10.76 17.72
N PHE A 40 -22.01 -11.99 17.23
CA PHE A 40 -21.55 -12.38 15.90
C PHE A 40 -22.25 -11.56 14.79
N ILE A 41 -23.57 -11.40 14.88
CA ILE A 41 -24.33 -10.57 13.93
C ILE A 41 -23.86 -9.10 14.01
N ALA A 42 -23.67 -8.55 15.20
CA ALA A 42 -23.17 -7.19 15.37
C ALA A 42 -21.78 -6.99 14.74
N PHE A 43 -20.88 -7.97 14.89
CA PHE A 43 -19.57 -7.96 14.24
C PHE A 43 -19.68 -7.99 12.72
N TRP A 44 -20.56 -8.83 12.16
CA TRP A 44 -20.81 -8.87 10.72
C TRP A 44 -21.33 -7.55 10.18
N VAL A 45 -22.29 -6.93 10.87
CA VAL A 45 -22.81 -5.61 10.49
C VAL A 45 -21.69 -4.57 10.49
N ALA A 46 -20.83 -4.57 11.53
CA ALA A 46 -19.69 -3.67 11.58
C ALA A 46 -18.73 -3.89 10.40
N MET A 47 -18.42 -5.13 10.04
CA MET A 47 -17.57 -5.43 8.86
C MET A 47 -18.21 -4.93 7.56
N VAL A 48 -19.51 -5.17 7.35
CA VAL A 48 -20.21 -4.71 6.14
C VAL A 48 -20.21 -3.18 6.03
N VAL A 49 -20.45 -2.47 7.14
CA VAL A 49 -20.41 -1.00 7.16
C VAL A 49 -19.01 -0.49 6.84
N ASN A 50 -17.98 -1.02 7.50
CA ASN A 50 -16.59 -0.63 7.26
C ASN A 50 -16.15 -0.91 5.82
N SER A 51 -16.48 -2.08 5.27
CA SER A 51 -16.21 -2.41 3.87
C SER A 51 -16.95 -1.47 2.93
N SER A 52 -18.22 -1.18 3.19
CA SER A 52 -19.01 -0.27 2.36
C SER A 52 -18.41 1.14 2.36
N PHE A 53 -18.00 1.65 3.52
CA PHE A 53 -17.34 2.95 3.61
C PHE A 53 -16.02 2.96 2.82
N ALA A 54 -15.20 1.92 2.98
CA ALA A 54 -13.91 1.80 2.29
C ALA A 54 -14.04 1.77 0.76
N PHE A 55 -15.05 1.09 0.21
CA PHE A 55 -15.26 1.03 -1.24
C PHE A 55 -15.98 2.25 -1.82
N ASN A 56 -16.93 2.83 -1.08
CA ASN A 56 -17.70 3.98 -1.59
C ASN A 56 -16.93 5.30 -1.50
N GLN A 57 -16.09 5.48 -0.48
CA GLN A 57 -15.34 6.73 -0.27
C GLN A 57 -13.84 6.57 -0.50
N GLY A 58 -13.31 5.35 -0.41
CA GLY A 58 -11.90 5.08 -0.68
C GLY A 58 -11.60 4.88 -2.16
N ASN A 59 -10.31 4.88 -2.49
CA ASN A 59 -9.81 4.52 -3.81
C ASN A 59 -8.98 3.23 -3.70
N PRO A 60 -9.52 2.06 -4.12
CA PRO A 60 -8.81 0.79 -4.02
C PRO A 60 -7.55 0.74 -4.89
N LEU A 61 -7.44 1.58 -5.93
CA LEU A 61 -6.26 1.66 -6.80
C LEU A 61 -5.02 2.10 -6.03
N ARG A 62 -5.15 2.79 -4.90
CA ARG A 62 -4.00 3.19 -4.06
C ARG A 62 -3.24 2.01 -3.44
N LEU A 63 -3.83 0.81 -3.43
CA LEU A 63 -3.17 -0.40 -2.90
C LEU A 63 -2.33 -1.12 -3.97
N THR A 64 -2.71 -1.01 -5.24
CA THR A 64 -2.03 -1.70 -6.35
C THR A 64 -1.07 -0.76 -7.08
N TYR A 65 -1.47 0.51 -7.26
CA TYR A 65 -0.71 1.50 -8.01
C TYR A 65 0.13 2.41 -7.11
N GLY A 66 1.20 2.92 -7.69
CA GLY A 66 2.06 3.91 -7.07
C GLY A 66 1.41 5.28 -6.91
N LEU A 67 1.89 6.04 -5.92
CA LEU A 67 1.53 7.45 -5.74
C LEU A 67 2.69 8.35 -6.15
N ASP A 68 2.39 9.49 -6.73
CA ASP A 68 3.36 10.57 -6.93
C ASP A 68 3.57 11.41 -5.66
N TYR A 69 4.49 12.37 -5.72
CA TYR A 69 4.79 13.31 -4.63
C TYR A 69 3.62 14.23 -4.27
N LYS A 70 2.55 14.26 -5.09
CA LYS A 70 1.31 15.01 -4.84
C LYS A 70 0.22 14.16 -4.21
N GLY A 71 0.43 12.85 -4.12
CA GLY A 71 -0.55 11.89 -3.62
C GLY A 71 -1.57 11.45 -4.67
N ASN A 72 -1.38 11.76 -5.95
CA ASN A 72 -2.18 11.22 -7.04
C ASN A 72 -1.73 9.80 -7.38
N VAL A 73 -2.67 8.99 -7.88
CA VAL A 73 -2.41 7.63 -8.33
C VAL A 73 -1.91 7.66 -9.78
N CYS A 74 -0.79 6.97 -10.06
CA CYS A 74 -0.29 6.80 -11.42
C CYS A 74 -1.33 6.05 -12.27
N GLY A 75 -1.58 6.50 -13.51
CA GLY A 75 -2.62 5.97 -14.39
C GLY A 75 -4.03 6.52 -14.16
N ASP A 76 -4.25 7.38 -13.15
CA ASP A 76 -5.56 7.95 -12.88
C ASP A 76 -5.88 9.12 -13.84
N LYS A 77 -7.02 9.01 -14.53
CA LYS A 77 -7.53 10.04 -15.45
C LYS A 77 -8.05 11.28 -14.72
N ASN A 78 -8.44 11.14 -13.45
CA ASN A 78 -8.98 12.22 -12.62
C ASN A 78 -7.89 12.89 -11.76
N ALA A 79 -6.63 12.43 -11.86
CA ALA A 79 -5.51 13.05 -11.20
C ALA A 79 -5.26 14.48 -11.73
N HIS A 80 -4.64 15.32 -10.88
CA HIS A 80 -4.21 16.66 -11.25
C HIS A 80 -2.70 16.80 -10.97
N PRO A 81 -1.83 16.84 -12.00
CA PRO A 81 -2.11 16.80 -13.45
C PRO A 81 -2.71 15.46 -13.91
N GLY A 82 -3.32 15.41 -15.10
CA GLY A 82 -3.91 14.16 -15.63
C GLY A 82 -2.82 13.11 -15.89
N LEU A 83 -2.91 11.95 -15.21
CA LEU A 83 -1.88 10.89 -15.21
C LEU A 83 -2.30 9.66 -16.02
N SER A 84 -3.29 9.79 -16.90
CA SER A 84 -3.90 8.65 -17.62
C SER A 84 -2.93 7.83 -18.47
N GLU A 85 -1.83 8.44 -18.93
CA GLU A 85 -0.81 7.80 -19.77
C GLU A 85 0.50 7.55 -18.98
N LEU A 86 0.52 7.87 -17.68
CA LEU A 86 1.68 7.77 -16.81
C LEU A 86 1.39 6.76 -15.70
N GLU A 87 1.57 5.48 -16.01
CA GLU A 87 1.19 4.36 -15.14
C GLU A 87 2.32 3.90 -14.21
N LEU A 88 3.58 4.21 -14.54
CA LEU A 88 4.74 3.73 -13.79
C LEU A 88 5.17 4.72 -12.71
N ARG A 89 5.34 4.25 -11.48
CA ARG A 89 5.98 5.04 -10.42
C ARG A 89 7.49 4.97 -10.51
N TYR A 90 8.15 6.12 -10.51
CA TYR A 90 9.60 6.26 -10.50
C TYR A 90 10.07 7.09 -9.30
N TRP A 91 11.12 6.62 -8.61
CA TRP A 91 11.80 7.37 -7.56
C TRP A 91 12.93 8.20 -8.14
N GLN A 92 12.70 9.51 -8.21
CA GLN A 92 13.61 10.43 -8.86
C GLN A 92 14.85 10.72 -8.01
N ASN A 93 14.69 10.78 -6.68
CA ASN A 93 15.74 11.20 -5.76
C ASN A 93 16.43 9.98 -5.10
N PRO A 94 17.61 9.57 -5.57
CA PRO A 94 18.30 8.40 -5.03
C PRO A 94 18.75 8.58 -3.57
N ASN A 95 19.07 9.81 -3.15
CA ASN A 95 19.47 10.07 -1.76
C ASN A 95 18.33 9.77 -0.78
N GLN A 96 17.11 10.21 -1.09
CA GLN A 96 15.95 9.95 -0.23
C GLN A 96 15.61 8.46 -0.15
N VAL A 97 15.73 7.74 -1.27
CA VAL A 97 15.55 6.28 -1.29
C VAL A 97 16.60 5.60 -0.42
N TYR A 98 17.87 5.97 -0.59
CA TYR A 98 18.98 5.42 0.18
C TYR A 98 18.82 5.71 1.69
N GLU A 99 18.52 6.95 2.05
CA GLU A 99 18.29 7.37 3.43
C GLU A 99 17.14 6.59 4.06
N SER A 100 16.08 6.27 3.30
CA SER A 100 14.95 5.49 3.81
C SER A 100 15.29 4.04 4.19
N GLY A 101 16.41 3.50 3.71
CA GLY A 101 16.92 2.19 4.09
C GLY A 101 17.77 2.18 5.36
N LEU A 102 18.15 3.36 5.89
CA LEU A 102 18.97 3.48 7.10
C LEU A 102 18.09 3.37 8.36
N LYS A 103 18.57 2.62 9.35
CA LYS A 103 17.80 2.34 10.59
C LYS A 103 17.50 3.59 11.44
N ASP A 104 18.35 4.61 11.36
CA ASP A 104 18.26 5.84 12.18
C ASP A 104 17.78 7.06 11.39
N SER A 105 17.34 6.91 10.14
CA SER A 105 16.86 8.03 9.36
C SER A 105 15.42 8.43 9.73
N GLN A 106 15.13 9.72 9.59
CA GLN A 106 13.77 10.26 9.77
C GLN A 106 12.94 10.16 8.48
N VAL A 107 13.56 9.86 7.34
CA VAL A 107 12.93 9.84 6.02
C VAL A 107 12.40 8.44 5.75
N LYS A 108 11.08 8.27 5.58
CA LYS A 108 10.51 6.99 5.18
C LYS A 108 10.46 6.88 3.67
N LEU A 109 10.41 5.65 3.15
CA LEU A 109 10.27 5.41 1.70
C LEU A 109 8.97 6.01 1.13
N VAL A 110 7.94 6.13 1.97
CA VAL A 110 6.67 6.80 1.64
C VAL A 110 6.87 8.30 1.42
N ASP A 111 7.84 8.91 2.11
CA ASP A 111 8.17 10.33 2.01
C ASP A 111 9.18 10.63 0.90
N ALA A 112 9.82 9.59 0.36
CA ALA A 112 10.76 9.72 -0.74
C ALA A 112 10.03 10.14 -2.03
N ARG A 113 10.56 11.18 -2.67
CA ARG A 113 9.95 11.84 -3.83
C ARG A 113 9.84 10.87 -5.00
N SER A 114 8.62 10.68 -5.48
CA SER A 114 8.31 9.83 -6.63
C SER A 114 7.36 10.54 -7.59
N ILE A 115 7.42 10.16 -8.87
CA ILE A 115 6.64 10.73 -9.96
C ILE A 115 6.08 9.62 -10.83
N CYS A 116 5.05 9.92 -11.61
CA CYS A 116 4.50 8.98 -12.57
C CYS A 116 5.10 9.22 -13.96
N LEU A 117 5.56 8.16 -14.63
CA LEU A 117 6.14 8.15 -15.97
C LEU A 117 5.38 7.16 -16.86
N SER A 118 5.48 7.30 -18.19
CA SER A 118 4.97 6.29 -19.13
C SER A 118 5.96 5.14 -19.29
N ASP A 119 7.26 5.45 -19.30
CA ASP A 119 8.35 4.47 -19.44
C ASP A 119 9.49 4.76 -18.46
N CYS A 120 10.24 3.72 -18.12
CA CYS A 120 11.41 3.82 -17.26
C CYS A 120 12.56 4.60 -17.94
N PRO A 121 13.13 5.61 -17.26
CA PRO A 121 14.27 6.35 -17.79
C PRO A 121 15.53 5.48 -17.75
N VAL A 122 16.32 5.53 -18.82
CA VAL A 122 17.55 4.75 -18.97
C VAL A 122 18.75 5.72 -18.95
N PRO A 123 19.83 5.40 -18.21
CA PRO A 123 21.05 6.19 -18.25
C PRO A 123 21.67 6.14 -19.65
N SER A 124 22.28 7.25 -20.07
CA SER A 124 23.08 7.31 -21.31
C SER A 124 24.55 7.04 -20.99
N GLU A 125 25.28 6.42 -21.93
CA GLU A 125 26.71 6.12 -21.76
C GLU A 125 27.58 7.39 -21.91
N ASP A 126 27.13 8.35 -22.72
CA ASP A 126 27.90 9.53 -23.12
C ASP A 126 27.45 10.83 -22.45
N SER A 127 26.27 10.83 -21.83
CA SER A 127 25.65 12.03 -21.26
C SER A 127 24.84 11.74 -20.00
N LEU A 128 24.69 12.73 -19.13
CA LEU A 128 23.85 12.62 -17.95
C LEU A 128 22.41 12.99 -18.32
N ASN A 129 21.51 12.01 -18.29
CA ASN A 129 20.07 12.21 -18.49
C ASN A 129 19.42 12.70 -17.20
N TRP A 130 18.40 13.55 -17.31
CA TRP A 130 17.67 14.07 -16.17
C TRP A 130 16.18 13.72 -16.25
N VAL A 131 15.57 13.50 -15.10
CA VAL A 131 14.12 13.47 -14.94
C VAL A 131 13.74 14.62 -14.04
N CYS A 132 12.83 15.45 -14.52
CA CYS A 132 12.37 16.63 -13.83
C CYS A 132 10.94 16.49 -13.33
N ASP A 133 10.63 17.20 -12.25
CA ASP A 133 9.29 17.28 -11.67
C ASP A 133 8.25 17.78 -12.68
N TYR A 134 6.97 17.62 -12.35
CA TYR A 134 5.89 18.14 -13.19
C TYR A 134 6.08 19.66 -13.42
N PRO A 135 5.83 20.16 -14.64
CA PRO A 135 6.06 21.55 -15.00
C PRO A 135 5.05 22.47 -14.30
N GLU A 136 5.48 23.03 -13.17
CA GLU A 136 4.64 23.84 -12.29
C GLU A 136 5.35 25.13 -11.86
N GLY A 137 4.57 26.10 -11.40
CA GLY A 137 5.10 27.40 -10.95
C GLY A 137 5.70 28.20 -12.11
N ASP A 138 7.01 28.48 -12.01
CA ASP A 138 7.74 29.33 -12.96
C ASP A 138 8.05 28.62 -14.29
N ILE A 139 7.86 27.30 -14.36
CA ILE A 139 8.11 26.48 -15.55
C ILE A 139 6.90 26.59 -16.49
N ARG A 140 7.06 27.32 -17.60
CA ARG A 140 6.04 27.51 -18.64
C ARG A 140 6.04 26.36 -19.66
N LEU A 141 5.87 25.12 -19.18
CA LEU A 141 5.83 23.92 -20.03
C LEU A 141 4.50 23.18 -19.81
N SER A 142 3.87 22.69 -20.88
CA SER A 142 2.67 21.87 -20.73
C SER A 142 3.04 20.43 -20.34
N MET A 143 2.13 19.69 -19.69
CA MET A 143 2.35 18.26 -19.40
C MET A 143 2.68 17.45 -20.65
N LYS A 144 2.05 17.77 -21.80
CA LYS A 144 2.32 17.08 -23.07
C LYS A 144 3.73 17.36 -23.59
N ASP A 145 4.18 18.61 -23.47
CA ASP A 145 5.54 18.99 -23.88
C ASP A 145 6.59 18.43 -22.92
N TRP A 146 6.26 18.27 -21.65
CA TRP A 146 7.10 17.61 -20.66
C TRP A 146 7.29 16.13 -21.00
N THR A 147 6.20 15.40 -21.28
CA THR A 147 6.28 14.00 -21.72
C THR A 147 7.01 13.85 -23.05
N SER A 148 6.78 14.75 -24.03
CA SER A 148 7.44 14.66 -25.35
C SER A 148 8.94 14.93 -25.31
N ARG A 149 9.42 15.60 -24.26
CA ARG A 149 10.84 15.83 -23.97
C ARG A 149 11.46 14.73 -23.09
N ASN A 150 10.79 13.60 -22.94
CA ASN A 150 11.22 12.51 -22.07
C ASN A 150 11.49 13.00 -20.63
N TYR A 151 10.62 13.88 -20.14
CA TYR A 151 10.64 14.43 -18.78
C TYR A 151 11.86 15.32 -18.46
N ASP A 152 12.67 15.68 -19.45
CA ASP A 152 13.88 16.48 -19.28
C ASP A 152 13.67 17.91 -19.78
N TYR A 153 13.83 18.88 -18.87
CA TYR A 153 13.94 20.29 -19.19
C TYR A 153 15.10 20.97 -18.43
N PHE A 154 16.09 20.19 -17.99
CA PHE A 154 17.21 20.65 -17.17
C PHE A 154 17.99 21.81 -17.82
N GLU A 155 18.16 21.76 -19.14
CA GLU A 155 18.85 22.81 -19.90
C GLU A 155 18.12 24.16 -19.85
N PHE A 156 16.80 24.15 -19.72
CA PHE A 156 15.95 25.34 -19.69
C PHE A 156 15.79 25.94 -18.28
N LEU A 157 16.38 25.31 -17.27
CA LEU A 157 16.38 25.83 -15.90
C LEU A 157 17.21 27.10 -15.76
N THR A 158 16.81 27.96 -14.81
CA THR A 158 17.63 29.06 -14.34
C THR A 158 18.92 28.53 -13.67
N PRO A 159 20.00 29.32 -13.60
CA PRO A 159 21.24 28.90 -12.95
C PRO A 159 21.04 28.44 -11.49
N GLU A 160 20.13 29.09 -10.77
CA GLU A 160 19.77 28.75 -9.39
C GLU A 160 19.09 27.39 -9.29
N MET A 161 18.07 27.13 -10.12
CA MET A 161 17.38 25.84 -10.15
C MET A 161 18.31 24.70 -10.61
N ARG A 162 19.24 24.99 -11.52
CA ARG A 162 20.26 24.03 -11.95
C ARG A 162 21.19 23.66 -10.80
N ASN A 163 21.65 24.64 -10.02
CA ASN A 163 22.49 24.39 -8.85
C ASN A 163 21.75 23.57 -7.77
N SER A 164 20.46 23.86 -7.55
CA SER A 164 19.61 23.05 -6.65
C SER A 164 19.44 21.61 -7.13
N SER A 165 19.24 21.42 -8.44
CA SER A 165 19.12 20.08 -9.06
C SER A 165 20.42 19.28 -8.93
N LEU A 166 21.58 19.94 -9.12
CA LEU A 166 22.90 19.34 -8.89
C LEU A 166 23.12 18.92 -7.42
N GLN A 167 22.45 19.59 -6.48
CA GLN A 167 22.46 19.22 -5.05
C GLN A 167 21.36 18.22 -4.68
N LEU A 168 20.65 17.64 -5.66
CA LEU A 168 19.55 16.69 -5.44
C LEU A 168 18.40 17.28 -4.59
N GLN A 169 18.19 18.60 -4.68
CA GLN A 169 17.07 19.30 -4.06
C GLN A 169 15.91 19.54 -5.06
N GLY A 170 16.12 19.23 -6.34
CA GLY A 170 15.15 19.42 -7.42
C GLY A 170 15.31 20.78 -8.13
N PRO A 171 14.50 21.05 -9.17
CA PRO A 171 13.38 20.24 -9.65
C PRO A 171 13.77 19.05 -10.54
N CYS A 172 15.03 18.92 -10.95
CA CYS A 172 15.50 17.80 -11.78
C CYS A 172 16.49 16.91 -11.03
N TYR A 173 16.46 15.62 -11.35
CA TYR A 173 17.29 14.59 -10.74
C TYR A 173 17.97 13.74 -11.81
N PRO A 174 19.25 13.36 -11.62
CA PRO A 174 19.99 12.61 -12.62
C PRO A 174 19.60 11.14 -12.63
N VAL A 175 19.51 10.55 -13.83
CA VAL A 175 19.28 9.12 -14.03
C VAL A 175 20.64 8.41 -13.95
N ILE A 176 20.95 7.86 -12.77
CA ILE A 176 22.26 7.26 -12.48
C ILE A 176 22.28 5.73 -12.48
N PHE A 177 21.11 5.11 -12.40
CA PHE A 177 20.98 3.64 -12.37
C PHE A 177 20.13 3.18 -13.54
N PRO A 178 20.47 2.05 -14.17
CA PRO A 178 19.56 1.42 -15.12
C PRO A 178 18.25 1.09 -14.40
N SER A 179 17.12 1.30 -15.07
CA SER A 179 15.82 0.93 -14.53
C SER A 179 15.04 0.10 -15.54
N VAL A 180 14.23 -0.82 -15.03
CA VAL A 180 13.39 -1.73 -15.83
C VAL A 180 11.93 -1.57 -15.44
N ASN A 181 11.05 -1.70 -16.43
CA ASN A 181 9.60 -1.70 -16.24
C ASN A 181 9.19 -2.92 -15.40
N GLY A 182 8.84 -2.71 -14.14
CA GLY A 182 8.02 -3.63 -13.35
C GLY A 182 6.54 -3.32 -13.54
N GLU A 183 5.66 -4.24 -13.13
CA GLU A 183 4.20 -4.24 -13.38
C GLU A 183 3.50 -2.89 -13.15
N GLN A 184 4.04 -2.00 -12.30
CA GLN A 184 3.61 -0.60 -12.12
C GLN A 184 4.70 0.33 -11.55
N THR A 185 5.97 -0.08 -11.60
CA THR A 185 7.09 0.61 -10.95
C THR A 185 8.36 0.46 -11.75
N ALA A 186 9.15 1.53 -11.81
CA ALA A 186 10.52 1.48 -12.25
C ALA A 186 11.41 0.90 -11.14
N LEU A 187 12.06 -0.24 -11.40
CA LEU A 187 12.99 -0.87 -10.47
C LEU A 187 14.41 -0.74 -10.96
N PHE A 188 15.32 -0.47 -10.03
CA PHE A 188 16.78 -0.45 -10.24
C PHE A 188 17.37 -1.85 -10.27
#